data_AF-A0A9D8Y083-F1
#
_entry.id   AF-A0A9D8Y083-F1
#
_cell.length_a   1.000
_cell.length_b   1.000
_cell.length_c   1.000
_cell.angle_alpha   90.00
_cell.angle_beta   90.00
_cell.angle_gamma   90.00
#
_symmetry.space_group_name_H-M   'P 1'
#
loop_
_entity.id
_entity.type
_entity.pdbx_description
1 polymer ?
#
loop_
_entity_poly.entity_id
_entity_poly.type
_entity_poly.pdbx_seq_one_letter_code
_entity_poly.pdbx_strand_id
1 'polypeptide(L)'
;MTFLAFALTFLAGAAEGGWRFLKSCGKPGRRLLFASPPLFLPLFALSLFTALGAFPSPSPLANCSVAFSLLCLLFLGGKASLALSGAKKGGEGAPGALSKREVKKMAEKYSIPRSFSRPAFFGFREEAEPSRGEADPNFAFAASYPYWKLAKEGRIVGEPGAGLSSAPFSASLSMAGAKGEKLLAKFFALFCPGVRVYASLYGLKKGMKTPSDIDLVLAGVDGEGRVRMWMVDAKNYRGGRSVVYDRPAPGVLVRVDLERRAFLAGSGAGPALKMGGNMGRQKEEWERALSRLAGGRWEIADAWRVCIISASGGGQPKVAPGVEWPGGIKARSPYQICREVAKAGPLSPNIPPALHAFLSSMLKS
;
A
#
# COMPACT_ATOMS: atom_id res chain seq x y z
N MET A 1 7.60 -56.39 9.37
CA MET A 1 8.98 -56.02 9.75
C MET A 1 9.65 -55.02 8.80
N THR A 2 9.13 -54.79 7.59
CA THR A 2 9.73 -53.92 6.56
C THR A 2 9.63 -52.41 6.83
N PHE A 3 8.64 -51.97 7.61
CA PHE A 3 8.42 -50.54 7.93
C PHE A 3 9.39 -50.00 8.99
N LEU A 4 9.81 -50.86 9.93
CA LEU A 4 10.72 -50.47 11.02
C LEU A 4 12.15 -50.22 10.51
N ALA A 5 12.58 -51.00 9.52
CA ALA A 5 13.87 -50.81 8.85
C ALA A 5 13.93 -49.50 8.06
N PHE A 6 12.84 -49.09 7.41
CA PHE A 6 12.79 -47.84 6.66
C PHE A 6 12.82 -46.60 7.56
N ALA A 7 12.12 -46.67 8.71
CA ALA A 7 12.10 -45.59 9.70
C ALA A 7 13.47 -45.39 10.38
N LEU A 8 14.18 -46.47 10.69
CA LEU A 8 15.52 -46.40 11.29
C LEU A 8 16.57 -45.82 10.32
N THR A 9 16.51 -46.16 9.04
CA THR A 9 17.41 -45.61 8.01
C THR A 9 17.15 -44.11 7.78
N PHE A 10 15.89 -43.68 7.84
CA PHE A 10 15.52 -42.26 7.69
C PHE A 10 15.95 -41.42 8.90
N LEU A 11 15.80 -41.94 10.12
CA LEU A 11 16.27 -41.28 11.34
C LEU A 11 17.80 -41.20 11.44
N ALA A 12 18.52 -42.23 10.97
CA ALA A 12 19.98 -42.20 10.89
C ALA A 12 20.49 -41.14 9.90
N GLY A 13 19.85 -41.00 8.73
CA GLY A 13 20.19 -39.97 7.74
C GLY A 13 19.90 -38.54 8.21
N ALA A 14 18.81 -38.34 8.96
CA ALA A 14 18.46 -37.04 9.55
C ALA A 14 19.45 -36.63 10.67
N ALA A 15 19.91 -37.59 11.49
CA ALA A 15 20.91 -37.35 12.52
C ALA A 15 22.30 -37.00 11.93
N GLU A 16 22.72 -37.68 10.86
CA GLU A 16 23.97 -37.36 10.15
C GLU A 16 23.94 -35.99 9.47
N GLY A 17 22.79 -35.61 8.88
CA GLY A 17 22.58 -34.30 8.27
C GLY A 17 22.63 -33.14 9.28
N GLY A 18 22.02 -33.35 10.47
CA GLY A 18 22.06 -32.39 11.58
C GLY A 18 23.47 -32.22 12.17
N TRP A 19 24.23 -33.32 12.30
CA TRP A 19 25.59 -33.29 12.82
C TRP A 19 26.59 -32.61 11.87
N ARG A 20 26.44 -32.80 10.55
CA ARG A 20 27.25 -32.10 9.53
C ARG A 20 26.94 -30.60 9.48
N PHE A 21 25.69 -30.20 9.71
CA PHE A 21 25.29 -28.80 9.82
C PHE A 21 25.92 -28.12 11.05
N LEU A 22 25.92 -28.79 12.20
CA LEU A 22 26.52 -28.27 13.44
C LEU A 22 28.06 -28.14 13.36
N LYS A 23 28.76 -29.05 12.67
CA LYS A 23 30.20 -28.93 12.42
C LYS A 23 30.57 -27.77 11.48
N SER A 24 29.70 -27.43 10.53
CA SER A 24 29.90 -26.30 9.60
C SER A 24 29.79 -24.93 10.31
N CYS A 25 29.08 -24.87 11.44
CA CYS A 25 28.88 -23.65 12.24
C CYS A 25 30.04 -23.33 13.21
N GLY A 26 31.07 -24.17 13.30
CA GLY A 26 32.19 -24.03 14.24
C GLY A 26 33.37 -23.14 13.79
N LYS A 27 33.20 -22.23 12.83
CA LYS A 27 34.25 -21.25 12.46
C LYS A 27 34.04 -19.91 13.17
N PRO A 28 35.06 -19.34 13.82
CA PRO A 28 34.89 -18.14 14.66
C PRO A 28 34.67 -16.90 13.77
N GLY A 29 33.58 -16.17 14.00
CA GLY A 29 33.36 -14.86 13.36
C GLY A 29 31.91 -14.42 13.11
N ARG A 30 30.88 -15.23 13.38
CA ARG A 30 29.48 -14.81 13.23
C ARG A 30 28.69 -14.94 14.53
N ARG A 31 28.35 -13.80 15.15
CA ARG A 31 27.32 -13.74 16.20
C ARG A 31 25.95 -13.85 15.53
N LEU A 32 25.25 -14.96 15.76
CA LEU A 32 23.84 -15.13 15.40
C LEU A 32 22.97 -14.71 16.59
N LEU A 33 22.19 -13.64 16.39
CA LEU A 33 21.03 -13.32 17.21
C LEU A 33 20.02 -14.47 17.09
N PHE A 34 19.68 -15.08 18.22
CA PHE A 34 18.62 -16.08 18.32
C PHE A 34 17.29 -15.45 17.87
N ALA A 35 16.86 -15.79 16.66
CA ALA A 35 15.48 -15.68 16.21
C ALA A 35 14.92 -17.10 16.14
N SER A 36 13.77 -17.30 16.78
CA SER A 36 13.03 -18.54 17.04
C SER A 36 12.98 -19.52 15.84
N PRO A 37 13.03 -20.86 16.05
CA PRO A 37 13.07 -21.83 14.96
C PRO A 37 11.64 -22.17 14.47
N PRO A 38 11.24 -21.85 13.22
CA PRO A 38 9.90 -22.16 12.72
C PRO A 38 9.74 -23.58 12.18
N LEU A 39 10.78 -24.43 12.24
CA LEU A 39 10.79 -25.76 11.60
C LEU A 39 10.97 -26.95 12.55
N PHE A 40 11.37 -26.73 13.81
CA PHE A 40 11.58 -27.82 14.77
C PHE A 40 10.30 -28.26 15.47
N LEU A 41 9.38 -27.34 15.79
CA LEU A 41 8.11 -27.69 16.44
C LEU A 41 7.18 -28.60 15.61
N PRO A 42 7.01 -28.38 14.28
CA PRO A 42 6.12 -29.23 13.49
C PRO A 42 6.64 -30.67 13.37
N LEU A 43 7.95 -30.85 13.21
CA LEU A 43 8.58 -32.17 13.11
C LEU A 43 8.60 -32.90 14.45
N PHE A 44 8.85 -32.19 15.55
CA PHE A 44 8.81 -32.78 16.90
C PHE A 44 7.37 -33.18 17.30
N ALA A 45 6.36 -32.37 16.96
CA ALA A 45 4.96 -32.71 17.17
C ALA A 45 4.53 -33.93 16.34
N LEU A 46 5.03 -34.08 15.10
CA LEU A 46 4.75 -35.23 14.23
C LEU A 46 5.40 -36.53 14.76
N SER A 47 6.60 -36.45 15.35
CA SER A 47 7.25 -37.60 16.01
C SER A 47 6.61 -37.99 17.33
N LEU A 48 6.11 -37.00 18.10
CA LEU A 48 5.43 -37.27 19.38
C LEU A 48 4.05 -37.90 19.15
N PHE A 49 3.33 -37.51 18.08
CA PHE A 49 2.04 -38.11 17.73
C PHE A 49 2.15 -39.50 17.11
N THR A 50 3.23 -39.80 16.36
CA THR A 50 3.49 -41.17 15.90
C THR A 50 3.90 -42.09 17.05
N ALA A 51 4.57 -41.55 18.09
CA ALA A 51 4.88 -42.29 19.32
C ALA A 51 3.65 -42.51 20.23
N LEU A 52 2.69 -41.57 20.24
CA LEU A 52 1.49 -41.63 21.08
C LEU A 52 0.26 -42.24 20.38
N GLY A 53 0.30 -42.39 19.05
CA GLY A 53 -0.79 -42.91 18.21
C GLY A 53 -0.88 -44.45 18.10
N ALA A 54 -0.23 -45.20 18.97
CA ALA A 54 -0.34 -46.65 19.04
C ALA A 54 -1.56 -47.09 19.88
N PHE A 55 -2.76 -46.62 19.54
CA PHE A 55 -4.02 -47.23 19.96
C PHE A 55 -4.98 -47.29 18.77
N PRO A 56 -5.30 -48.48 18.24
CA PRO A 56 -6.12 -48.58 17.03
C PRO A 56 -7.60 -48.35 17.37
N SER A 57 -8.19 -47.30 16.79
CA SER A 57 -9.64 -47.28 16.56
C SER A 57 -9.95 -48.22 15.38
N PRO A 58 -10.98 -49.08 15.46
CA PRO A 58 -11.20 -50.15 14.49
C PRO A 58 -11.81 -49.71 13.16
N SER A 59 -12.05 -48.40 12.92
CA SER A 59 -12.62 -47.92 11.67
C SER A 59 -11.60 -47.18 10.79
N PRO A 60 -11.35 -47.63 9.55
CA PRO A 60 -10.47 -46.94 8.59
C PRO A 60 -10.89 -45.49 8.30
N LEU A 61 -12.19 -45.20 8.43
CA LEU A 61 -12.77 -43.88 8.20
C LEU A 61 -12.38 -42.83 9.27
N ALA A 62 -12.20 -43.25 10.53
CA ALA A 62 -11.79 -42.33 11.60
C ALA A 62 -10.33 -41.87 11.42
N ASN A 63 -9.45 -42.77 10.99
CA ASN A 63 -8.03 -42.46 10.77
C ASN A 63 -7.82 -41.54 9.54
N CYS A 64 -8.66 -41.68 8.51
CA CYS A 64 -8.66 -40.76 7.35
C CYS A 64 -9.16 -39.35 7.72
N SER A 65 -10.15 -39.23 8.60
CA SER A 65 -10.69 -37.93 9.05
C SER A 65 -9.69 -37.11 9.87
N VAL A 66 -8.92 -37.78 10.74
CA VAL A 66 -7.85 -37.13 11.54
C VAL A 66 -6.69 -36.69 10.65
N ALA A 67 -6.26 -37.52 9.70
CA ALA A 67 -5.20 -37.18 8.75
C ALA A 67 -5.61 -36.00 7.85
N PHE A 68 -6.86 -35.96 7.38
CA PHE A 68 -7.38 -34.86 6.57
C PHE A 68 -7.49 -33.55 7.36
N SER A 69 -7.93 -33.61 8.61
CA SER A 69 -8.01 -32.46 9.51
C SER A 69 -6.62 -31.88 9.84
N LEU A 70 -5.61 -32.73 10.01
CA LEU A 70 -4.22 -32.30 10.22
C LEU A 70 -3.63 -31.67 8.94
N LEU A 71 -3.94 -32.21 7.76
CA LEU A 71 -3.52 -31.64 6.48
C LEU A 71 -4.13 -30.24 6.28
N CYS A 72 -5.41 -30.06 6.63
CA CYS A 72 -6.08 -28.76 6.61
C CYS A 72 -5.44 -27.76 7.58
N LEU A 73 -5.06 -28.18 8.79
CA LEU A 73 -4.36 -27.34 9.76
C LEU A 73 -2.94 -26.96 9.29
N LEU A 74 -2.22 -27.87 8.64
CA LEU A 74 -0.91 -27.57 8.04
C LEU A 74 -1.02 -26.64 6.82
N PHE A 75 -2.07 -26.75 6.01
CA PHE A 75 -2.32 -25.83 4.89
C PHE A 75 -2.78 -24.44 5.36
N LEU A 76 -3.59 -24.36 6.41
CA LEU A 76 -4.02 -23.10 7.01
C LEU A 76 -2.87 -22.42 7.78
N GLY A 77 -2.07 -23.18 8.52
CA GLY A 77 -0.85 -22.70 9.20
C GLY A 77 0.25 -22.30 8.23
N GLY A 78 0.41 -23.03 7.12
CA GLY A 78 1.34 -22.71 6.04
C GLY A 78 0.97 -21.43 5.29
N LYS A 79 -0.33 -21.21 5.00
CA LYS A 79 -0.84 -19.95 4.42
C LYS A 79 -0.68 -18.77 5.38
N ALA A 80 -0.87 -18.96 6.68
CA ALA A 80 -0.62 -17.93 7.69
C ALA A 80 0.88 -17.57 7.80
N SER A 81 1.78 -18.55 7.72
CA SER A 81 3.24 -18.30 7.70
C SER A 81 3.73 -17.67 6.40
N LEU A 82 3.12 -17.98 5.25
CA LEU A 82 3.41 -17.32 3.97
C LEU A 82 2.87 -15.88 3.90
N ALA A 83 1.73 -15.60 4.54
CA ALA A 83 1.22 -14.23 4.71
C ALA A 83 2.13 -13.38 5.63
N LEU A 84 2.82 -14.01 6.58
CA LEU A 84 3.81 -13.36 7.45
C LEU A 84 5.21 -13.25 6.83
N SER A 85 5.56 -14.08 5.84
CA SER A 85 6.88 -14.05 5.19
C SER A 85 6.94 -13.16 3.94
N GLY A 86 5.80 -12.86 3.30
CA GLY A 86 5.69 -11.91 2.19
C GLY A 86 6.03 -10.45 2.56
N ALA A 87 6.17 -10.14 3.85
CA ALA A 87 6.53 -8.81 4.35
C ALA A 87 8.06 -8.53 4.41
N LYS A 88 8.92 -9.45 3.95
CA LYS A 88 10.37 -9.27 3.94
C LYS A 88 10.97 -9.46 2.54
N LYS A 89 11.00 -8.40 1.75
CA LYS A 89 12.09 -8.14 0.78
C LYS A 89 12.03 -6.68 0.31
N GLY A 90 13.06 -5.92 0.67
CA GLY A 90 13.22 -4.50 0.35
C GLY A 90 13.90 -3.76 1.49
N GLY A 91 15.17 -4.09 1.75
CA GLY A 91 16.00 -3.35 2.70
C GLY A 91 16.33 -1.97 2.16
N GLU A 92 15.64 -0.96 2.67
CA GLU A 92 16.12 0.42 2.80
C GLU A 92 16.05 0.74 4.30
N GLY A 93 17.13 1.35 4.84
CA GLY A 93 17.41 1.48 6.28
C GLY A 93 16.22 1.96 7.12
N ALA A 94 16.18 1.54 8.39
CA ALA A 94 15.12 1.91 9.32
C ALA A 94 15.21 3.40 9.71
N PRO A 95 14.18 4.20 9.34
CA PRO A 95 13.48 5.06 10.29
C PRO A 95 11.95 4.83 10.20
N GLY A 96 11.11 5.06 11.21
CA GLY A 96 11.33 5.55 12.57
C GLY A 96 10.05 5.34 13.40
N ALA A 97 10.18 4.85 14.63
CA ALA A 97 9.10 4.91 15.61
C ALA A 97 8.91 6.38 16.02
N LEU A 98 7.67 6.84 16.18
CA LEU A 98 7.42 8.17 16.71
C LEU A 98 7.99 8.29 18.12
N SER A 99 8.79 9.33 18.36
CA SER A 99 9.27 9.66 19.69
C SER A 99 8.13 10.24 20.54
N LYS A 100 8.21 10.06 21.86
CA LYS A 100 7.29 10.72 22.82
C LYS A 100 7.20 12.23 22.60
N ARG A 101 8.31 12.87 22.19
CA ARG A 101 8.40 14.31 21.92
C ARG A 101 7.58 14.71 20.71
N GLU A 102 7.68 13.97 19.61
CA GLU A 102 6.91 14.22 18.38
C GLU A 102 5.40 14.03 18.62
N VAL A 103 5.03 12.98 19.36
CA VAL A 103 3.64 12.73 19.74
C VAL A 103 3.09 13.85 20.64
N LYS A 104 3.88 14.31 21.62
CA LYS A 104 3.48 15.44 22.49
C LYS A 104 3.27 16.73 21.68
N LYS A 105 4.19 17.09 20.78
CA LYS A 105 4.04 18.27 19.91
C LYS A 105 2.78 18.20 19.04
N MET A 106 2.48 17.02 18.49
CA MET A 106 1.26 16.78 17.73
C MET A 106 0.01 16.93 18.59
N ALA A 107 0.02 16.33 19.79
CA ALA A 107 -1.10 16.43 20.72
C ALA A 107 -1.37 17.88 21.13
N GLU A 108 -0.32 18.66 21.39
CA GLU A 108 -0.43 20.11 21.65
C GLU A 108 -1.02 20.85 20.44
N LYS A 109 -0.46 20.63 19.24
CA LYS A 109 -0.91 21.26 17.98
C LYS A 109 -2.40 21.04 17.71
N TYR A 110 -2.91 19.84 18.00
CA TYR A 110 -4.30 19.47 17.72
C TYR A 110 -5.18 19.39 18.97
N SER A 111 -4.71 19.89 20.12
CA SER A 111 -5.44 19.90 21.38
C SER A 111 -5.97 18.52 21.82
N ILE A 112 -5.18 17.46 21.59
CA ILE A 112 -5.52 16.08 21.96
C ILE A 112 -5.35 15.92 23.48
N PRO A 113 -6.39 15.54 24.24
CA PRO A 113 -6.30 15.41 25.68
C PRO A 113 -5.50 14.19 26.08
N ARG A 114 -4.96 14.23 27.30
CA ARG A 114 -4.40 13.05 27.95
C ARG A 114 -5.48 12.01 28.17
N SER A 115 -5.12 10.74 28.04
CA SER A 115 -5.99 9.62 28.40
C SER A 115 -5.23 8.65 29.28
N PHE A 116 -5.84 8.32 30.42
CA PHE A 116 -5.35 7.31 31.36
C PHE A 116 -6.08 5.97 31.20
N SER A 117 -7.20 5.95 30.48
CA SER A 117 -7.91 4.76 30.03
C SER A 117 -7.44 4.35 28.63
N ARG A 118 -7.47 3.03 28.34
CA ARG A 118 -7.20 2.50 27.00
C ARG A 118 -8.45 2.64 26.11
N PRO A 119 -8.30 2.87 24.80
CA PRO A 119 -7.04 3.01 24.06
C PRO A 119 -6.37 4.38 24.25
N ALA A 120 -5.05 4.38 24.36
CA ALA A 120 -4.25 5.60 24.49
C ALA A 120 -2.89 5.45 23.80
N PHE A 121 -2.54 6.42 22.97
CA PHE A 121 -1.26 6.46 22.27
C PHE A 121 -0.29 7.40 23.00
N PHE A 122 0.74 6.84 23.62
CA PHE A 122 1.68 7.57 24.49
C PHE A 122 0.98 8.43 25.57
N GLY A 123 -0.14 7.93 26.11
CA GLY A 123 -0.93 8.61 27.15
C GLY A 123 -1.82 9.74 26.64
N PHE A 124 -2.07 9.80 25.34
CA PHE A 124 -3.03 10.70 24.71
C PHE A 124 -4.19 9.91 24.13
N ARG A 125 -5.36 10.55 24.03
CA ARG A 125 -6.58 9.93 23.50
C ARG A 125 -6.33 9.35 22.10
N GLU A 126 -6.74 8.10 21.94
CA GLU A 126 -6.72 7.38 20.68
C GLU A 126 -8.11 6.81 20.42
N GLU A 127 -8.51 6.75 19.15
CA GLU A 127 -9.79 6.19 18.72
C GLU A 127 -9.55 5.22 17.57
N ALA A 128 -10.32 4.12 17.54
CA ALA A 128 -10.19 3.12 16.49
C ALA A 128 -10.77 3.61 15.15
N GLU A 129 -11.91 4.28 15.21
CA GLU A 129 -12.64 4.75 14.04
C GLU A 129 -12.68 6.28 13.99
N PRO A 130 -12.62 6.89 12.79
CA PRO A 130 -12.85 8.32 12.63
C PRO A 130 -14.30 8.67 12.99
N SER A 131 -14.55 9.95 13.25
CA SER A 131 -15.90 10.48 13.32
C SER A 131 -16.59 10.23 11.99
N ARG A 132 -17.87 9.81 12.05
CA ARG A 132 -18.60 9.36 10.86
C ARG A 132 -18.65 10.43 9.77
N GLY A 133 -18.63 11.71 10.15
CA GLY A 133 -18.63 12.84 9.23
C GLY A 133 -19.83 12.86 8.29
N GLU A 134 -19.92 13.89 7.48
CA GLU A 134 -20.88 13.96 6.38
C GLU A 134 -20.24 13.44 5.09
N ALA A 135 -21.03 12.74 4.28
CA ALA A 135 -20.61 12.33 2.95
C ALA A 135 -20.22 13.54 2.10
N ASP A 136 -19.19 13.38 1.29
CA ASP A 136 -18.78 14.42 0.35
C ASP A 136 -19.67 14.36 -0.91
N PRO A 137 -20.42 15.44 -1.22
CA PRO A 137 -21.41 15.42 -2.30
C PRO A 137 -20.77 15.28 -3.69
N ASN A 138 -19.56 15.82 -3.90
CA ASN A 138 -18.87 15.68 -5.17
C ASN A 138 -18.36 14.26 -5.37
N PHE A 139 -17.90 13.61 -4.29
CA PHE A 139 -17.56 12.20 -4.34
C PHE A 139 -18.79 11.31 -4.53
N ALA A 140 -19.93 11.64 -3.91
CA ALA A 140 -21.19 10.94 -4.16
C ALA A 140 -21.64 11.07 -5.62
N PHE A 141 -21.56 12.27 -6.20
CA PHE A 141 -21.84 12.52 -7.60
C PHE A 141 -20.85 11.79 -8.53
N ALA A 142 -19.56 11.88 -8.24
CA ALA A 142 -18.54 11.14 -8.98
C ALA A 142 -18.76 9.63 -8.87
N ALA A 143 -19.24 9.11 -7.74
CA ALA A 143 -19.56 7.70 -7.60
C ALA A 143 -20.75 7.27 -8.48
N SER A 144 -21.80 8.09 -8.58
CA SER A 144 -23.00 7.79 -9.38
C SER A 144 -22.82 8.03 -10.88
N TYR A 145 -21.93 8.92 -11.30
CA TYR A 145 -21.75 9.23 -12.72
C TYR A 145 -21.25 8.01 -13.53
N PRO A 146 -21.78 7.70 -14.73
CA PRO A 146 -21.33 6.51 -15.46
C PRO A 146 -19.89 6.64 -15.97
N TYR A 147 -19.02 5.71 -15.60
CA TYR A 147 -17.62 5.70 -16.03
C TYR A 147 -17.48 5.63 -17.55
N TRP A 148 -18.25 4.76 -18.21
CA TRP A 148 -18.18 4.56 -19.67
C TRP A 148 -18.44 5.84 -20.45
N LYS A 149 -19.23 6.78 -19.90
CA LYS A 149 -19.50 8.07 -20.54
C LYS A 149 -18.26 8.95 -20.56
N LEU A 150 -17.54 9.04 -19.44
CA LEU A 150 -16.27 9.78 -19.35
C LEU A 150 -15.18 9.14 -20.23
N ALA A 151 -15.16 7.82 -20.33
CA ALA A 151 -14.25 7.11 -21.22
C ALA A 151 -14.58 7.36 -22.71
N LYS A 152 -15.86 7.28 -23.10
CA LYS A 152 -16.33 7.55 -24.47
C LYS A 152 -16.05 9.00 -24.90
N GLU A 153 -16.16 9.96 -23.98
CA GLU A 153 -15.81 11.36 -24.19
C GLU A 153 -14.29 11.62 -24.24
N GLY A 154 -13.45 10.58 -24.04
CA GLY A 154 -11.99 10.72 -24.00
C GLY A 154 -11.47 11.52 -22.81
N ARG A 155 -12.28 11.68 -21.75
CA ARG A 155 -11.88 12.36 -20.51
C ARG A 155 -11.08 11.45 -19.59
N ILE A 156 -11.33 10.14 -19.64
CA ILE A 156 -10.54 9.11 -18.97
C ILE A 156 -10.01 8.13 -20.02
N VAL A 157 -8.73 7.77 -19.92
CA VAL A 157 -8.04 6.80 -20.78
C VAL A 157 -7.38 5.73 -19.90
N GLY A 158 -7.59 4.46 -20.22
CA GLY A 158 -7.16 3.31 -19.40
C GLY A 158 -8.20 2.90 -18.35
N GLU A 159 -8.01 1.75 -17.70
CA GLU A 159 -8.92 1.24 -16.66
C GLU A 159 -8.35 1.49 -15.26
N PRO A 160 -8.98 2.34 -14.43
CA PRO A 160 -8.56 2.55 -13.04
C PRO A 160 -8.60 1.25 -12.23
N GLY A 161 -7.57 1.00 -11.42
CA GLY A 161 -7.39 -0.23 -10.65
C GLY A 161 -6.77 -1.39 -11.44
N ALA A 162 -6.39 -1.19 -12.71
CA ALA A 162 -5.72 -2.21 -13.50
C ALA A 162 -4.36 -2.60 -12.87
N GLY A 163 -4.09 -3.91 -12.79
CA GLY A 163 -2.87 -4.46 -12.18
C GLY A 163 -2.95 -4.78 -10.69
N LEU A 164 -3.99 -4.34 -9.96
CA LEU A 164 -4.17 -4.64 -8.52
C LEU A 164 -4.46 -6.12 -8.23
N SER A 165 -4.92 -6.90 -9.22
CA SER A 165 -5.13 -8.35 -9.13
C SER A 165 -3.81 -9.15 -9.08
N SER A 166 -2.71 -8.56 -9.54
CA SER A 166 -1.37 -9.17 -9.52
C SER A 166 -0.53 -8.78 -8.30
N ALA A 167 -1.02 -7.83 -7.49
CA ALA A 167 -0.35 -7.35 -6.30
C ALA A 167 -0.55 -8.33 -5.11
N PRO A 168 0.40 -8.45 -4.17
CA PRO A 168 0.35 -9.40 -3.05
C PRO A 168 -0.65 -8.98 -1.94
N PHE A 169 -1.74 -8.30 -2.29
CA PHE A 169 -2.79 -7.87 -1.38
C PHE A 169 -3.92 -8.90 -1.32
N SER A 170 -4.69 -8.91 -0.23
CA SER A 170 -5.92 -9.70 -0.19
C SER A 170 -6.90 -9.19 -1.25
N ALA A 171 -7.73 -10.09 -1.81
CA ALA A 171 -8.71 -9.73 -2.83
C ALA A 171 -9.62 -8.56 -2.40
N SER A 172 -9.99 -8.49 -1.12
CA SER A 172 -10.76 -7.40 -0.53
C SER A 172 -10.05 -6.04 -0.55
N LEU A 173 -8.73 -6.01 -0.32
CA LEU A 173 -7.91 -4.79 -0.39
C LEU A 173 -7.70 -4.36 -1.83
N SER A 174 -7.47 -5.30 -2.76
CA SER A 174 -7.36 -5.00 -4.19
C SER A 174 -8.66 -4.40 -4.75
N MET A 175 -9.83 -4.97 -4.39
CA MET A 175 -11.13 -4.41 -4.77
C MET A 175 -11.38 -3.02 -4.19
N ALA A 176 -11.01 -2.78 -2.92
CA ALA A 176 -11.14 -1.48 -2.29
C ALA A 176 -10.21 -0.43 -2.92
N GLY A 177 -8.99 -0.84 -3.33
CA GLY A 177 -8.05 -0.03 -4.10
C GLY A 177 -8.63 0.38 -5.45
N ALA A 178 -9.08 -0.60 -6.24
CA ALA A 178 -9.65 -0.36 -7.57
C ALA A 178 -10.88 0.57 -7.52
N LYS A 179 -11.76 0.37 -6.53
CA LYS A 179 -12.91 1.26 -6.31
C LYS A 179 -12.47 2.70 -5.99
N GLY A 180 -11.42 2.85 -5.18
CA GLY A 180 -10.85 4.15 -4.83
C GLY A 180 -10.25 4.88 -6.03
N GLU A 181 -9.43 4.19 -6.83
CA GLU A 181 -8.84 4.73 -8.05
C GLU A 181 -9.89 5.13 -9.09
N LYS A 182 -10.90 4.28 -9.30
CA LYS A 182 -12.01 4.58 -10.22
C LYS A 182 -12.81 5.79 -9.78
N LEU A 183 -13.10 5.89 -8.49
CA LEU A 183 -13.78 7.06 -7.93
C LEU A 183 -12.95 8.33 -8.10
N LEU A 184 -11.64 8.26 -7.86
CA LEU A 184 -10.73 9.38 -8.00
C LEU A 184 -10.56 9.83 -9.47
N ALA A 185 -10.44 8.89 -10.40
CA ALA A 185 -10.40 9.18 -11.84
C ALA A 185 -11.65 9.93 -12.30
N LYS A 186 -12.82 9.47 -11.87
CA LYS A 186 -14.11 10.13 -12.16
C LYS A 186 -14.19 11.50 -11.52
N PHE A 187 -13.74 11.65 -10.26
CA PHE A 187 -13.69 12.93 -9.57
C PHE A 187 -12.85 13.94 -10.36
N PHE A 188 -11.62 13.60 -10.73
CA PHE A 188 -10.78 14.53 -11.50
C PHE A 188 -11.35 14.81 -12.87
N ALA A 189 -11.81 13.79 -13.58
CA ALA A 189 -12.42 13.99 -14.89
C ALA A 189 -13.58 14.99 -14.79
N LEU A 190 -14.46 14.91 -13.79
CA LEU A 190 -15.63 15.77 -13.62
C LEU A 190 -15.30 17.18 -13.09
N PHE A 191 -14.38 17.29 -12.13
CA PHE A 191 -14.19 18.52 -11.33
C PHE A 191 -12.87 19.25 -11.57
N CYS A 192 -11.93 18.68 -12.34
CA CYS A 192 -10.76 19.37 -12.84
C CYS A 192 -10.97 19.62 -14.35
N PRO A 193 -11.50 20.78 -14.77
CA PRO A 193 -11.72 21.07 -16.19
C PRO A 193 -10.39 21.19 -16.96
N GLY A 194 -10.43 20.89 -18.26
CA GLY A 194 -9.29 21.09 -19.15
C GLY A 194 -8.18 20.03 -19.09
N VAL A 195 -8.33 19.01 -18.23
CA VAL A 195 -7.40 17.88 -18.19
C VAL A 195 -8.03 16.59 -18.71
N ARG A 196 -7.19 15.75 -19.31
CA ARG A 196 -7.45 14.33 -19.57
C ARG A 196 -6.82 13.49 -18.47
N VAL A 197 -7.54 12.48 -18.01
CA VAL A 197 -7.09 11.55 -16.97
C VAL A 197 -6.59 10.26 -17.61
N TYR A 198 -5.33 9.90 -17.39
CA TYR A 198 -4.78 8.59 -17.73
C TYR A 198 -4.72 7.74 -16.46
N ALA A 199 -5.28 6.54 -16.48
CA ALA A 199 -5.45 5.73 -15.27
C ALA A 199 -4.61 4.45 -15.29
N SER A 200 -4.01 4.13 -14.15
CA SER A 200 -3.24 2.94 -13.86
C SER A 200 -2.10 2.69 -14.86
N LEU A 201 -1.04 3.50 -14.76
CA LEU A 201 0.14 3.40 -15.61
C LEU A 201 1.23 2.55 -14.95
N TYR A 202 2.03 1.85 -15.76
CA TYR A 202 3.26 1.19 -15.32
C TYR A 202 4.29 2.21 -14.85
N GLY A 203 5.01 1.88 -13.79
CA GLY A 203 6.23 2.57 -13.41
C GLY A 203 7.37 2.25 -14.37
N LEU A 204 8.46 3.00 -14.27
CA LEU A 204 9.65 2.85 -15.09
C LEU A 204 10.88 2.49 -14.27
N LYS A 205 11.80 1.78 -14.90
CA LYS A 205 13.17 1.58 -14.44
C LYS A 205 14.09 1.36 -15.64
N LYS A 206 15.05 2.26 -15.85
CA LYS A 206 15.97 2.25 -17.00
C LYS A 206 15.23 2.16 -18.33
N GLY A 207 14.11 2.88 -18.45
CA GLY A 207 13.26 2.89 -19.65
C GLY A 207 12.36 1.66 -19.85
N MET A 208 12.45 0.65 -18.97
CA MET A 208 11.57 -0.51 -19.02
C MET A 208 10.38 -0.34 -18.07
N LYS A 209 9.22 -0.85 -18.48
CA LYS A 209 8.03 -0.95 -17.62
C LYS A 209 8.32 -1.82 -16.41
N THR A 210 7.78 -1.44 -15.27
CA THR A 210 7.87 -2.19 -14.02
C THR A 210 6.49 -2.34 -13.38
N PRO A 211 6.29 -3.34 -12.51
CA PRO A 211 5.08 -3.46 -11.71
C PRO A 211 4.88 -2.38 -10.64
N SER A 212 5.68 -1.30 -10.65
CA SER A 212 5.35 -0.10 -9.87
C SER A 212 4.20 0.64 -10.54
N ASP A 213 3.47 1.43 -9.78
CA ASP A 213 2.18 1.96 -10.22
C ASP A 213 2.21 3.49 -10.14
N ILE A 214 1.74 4.13 -11.21
CA ILE A 214 1.28 5.51 -11.17
C ILE A 214 -0.23 5.45 -11.35
N ASP A 215 -0.97 5.71 -10.28
CA ASP A 215 -2.41 5.48 -10.26
C ASP A 215 -3.14 6.38 -11.26
N LEU A 216 -2.76 7.65 -11.36
CA LEU A 216 -3.35 8.60 -12.31
C LEU A 216 -2.31 9.60 -12.85
N VAL A 217 -2.50 10.01 -14.09
CA VAL A 217 -1.86 11.21 -14.66
C VAL A 217 -2.93 12.16 -15.15
N LEU A 218 -2.92 13.39 -14.63
CA LEU A 218 -3.76 14.48 -15.16
C LEU A 218 -2.92 15.27 -16.14
N ALA A 219 -3.34 15.39 -17.40
CA ALA A 219 -2.60 16.13 -18.41
C ALA A 219 -3.49 17.16 -19.09
N GLY A 220 -2.96 18.36 -19.33
CA GLY A 220 -3.57 19.40 -20.13
C GLY A 220 -2.52 20.29 -20.79
N VAL A 221 -2.94 21.15 -21.70
CA VAL A 221 -2.07 22.13 -22.38
C VAL A 221 -2.51 23.53 -21.94
N ASP A 222 -1.58 24.35 -21.45
CA ASP A 222 -1.88 25.72 -21.03
C ASP A 222 -1.95 26.69 -22.22
N GLY A 223 -2.35 27.95 -21.94
CA GLY A 223 -2.48 28.99 -22.97
C GLY A 223 -1.18 29.36 -23.69
N GLU A 224 -0.01 28.96 -23.15
CA GLU A 224 1.31 29.14 -23.78
C GLU A 224 1.72 27.91 -24.61
N GLY A 225 0.86 26.90 -24.72
CA GLY A 225 1.16 25.66 -25.43
C GLY A 225 2.01 24.67 -24.64
N ARG A 226 2.27 24.94 -23.35
CA ARG A 226 3.06 24.03 -22.50
C ARG A 226 2.17 22.92 -21.97
N VAL A 227 2.73 21.71 -21.93
CA VAL A 227 2.04 20.57 -21.33
C VAL A 227 2.18 20.66 -19.81
N ARG A 228 1.05 20.67 -19.11
CA ARG A 228 0.97 20.58 -17.65
C ARG A 228 0.55 19.17 -17.24
N MET A 229 1.36 18.52 -16.41
CA MET A 229 1.10 17.16 -15.95
C MET A 229 1.08 17.07 -14.43
N TRP A 230 0.16 16.30 -13.88
CA TRP A 230 0.17 15.90 -12.48
C TRP A 230 0.26 14.39 -12.40
N MET A 231 1.39 13.90 -11.90
CA MET A 231 1.67 12.49 -11.65
C MET A 231 1.15 12.15 -10.25
N VAL A 232 0.09 11.36 -10.16
CA VAL A 232 -0.67 11.15 -8.93
C VAL A 232 -0.62 9.69 -8.49
N ASP A 233 -0.09 9.49 -7.29
CA ASP A 233 -0.15 8.22 -6.55
C ASP A 233 -1.23 8.33 -5.48
N ALA A 234 -2.32 7.58 -5.61
CA ALA A 234 -3.43 7.58 -4.69
C ALA A 234 -3.11 6.69 -3.47
N LYS A 235 -3.53 7.17 -2.30
CA LYS A 235 -3.45 6.41 -1.05
C LYS A 235 -4.81 6.46 -0.39
N ASN A 236 -5.54 5.37 -0.55
CA ASN A 236 -6.82 5.17 0.11
C ASN A 236 -6.58 4.76 1.57
N TYR A 237 -6.63 5.74 2.46
CA TYR A 237 -6.49 5.51 3.88
C TYR A 237 -7.79 5.81 4.61
N ARG A 238 -7.95 5.18 5.77
CA ARG A 238 -9.11 5.41 6.64
C ARG A 238 -9.15 6.88 7.06
N GLY A 239 -10.25 7.55 6.75
CA GLY A 239 -10.41 8.96 7.04
C GLY A 239 -11.88 9.37 7.04
N GLY A 240 -12.08 10.67 6.98
CA GLY A 240 -13.36 11.36 6.98
C GLY A 240 -13.09 12.87 7.00
N ARG A 241 -14.12 13.68 6.84
CA ARG A 241 -14.02 15.15 6.81
C ARG A 241 -13.36 15.75 8.06
N SER A 242 -13.53 15.11 9.22
CA SER A 242 -12.92 15.54 10.48
C SER A 242 -11.43 15.17 10.60
N VAL A 243 -10.93 14.29 9.72
CA VAL A 243 -9.58 13.73 9.82
C VAL A 243 -8.58 14.62 9.12
N VAL A 244 -7.46 14.89 9.78
CA VAL A 244 -6.27 15.48 9.18
C VAL A 244 -5.10 14.50 9.19
N TYR A 245 -4.39 14.46 8.07
CA TYR A 245 -3.11 13.79 7.93
C TYR A 245 -1.98 14.80 8.13
N ASP A 246 -1.03 14.47 9.00
CA ASP A 246 0.15 15.28 9.28
C ASP A 246 1.41 14.42 9.34
N ARG A 247 2.57 15.07 9.22
CA ARG A 247 3.88 14.44 9.19
C ARG A 247 4.73 14.95 10.36
N PRO A 248 4.65 14.30 11.53
CA PRO A 248 5.45 14.70 12.69
C PRO A 248 6.95 14.36 12.55
N ALA A 249 7.29 13.40 11.69
CA ALA A 249 8.66 12.93 11.47
C ALA A 249 8.88 12.54 10.00
N PRO A 250 10.13 12.57 9.49
CA PRO A 250 10.45 12.06 8.15
C PRO A 250 9.98 10.62 7.95
N GLY A 251 9.25 10.36 6.87
CA GLY A 251 8.76 9.03 6.53
C GLY A 251 7.60 8.50 7.39
N VAL A 252 7.04 9.31 8.29
CA VAL A 252 5.93 8.90 9.16
C VAL A 252 4.73 9.83 9.00
N LEU A 253 3.58 9.24 8.69
CA LEU A 253 2.29 9.92 8.61
C LEU A 253 1.45 9.59 9.84
N VAL A 254 0.74 10.58 10.39
CA VAL A 254 -0.20 10.40 11.51
C VAL A 254 -1.56 10.94 11.13
N ARG A 255 -2.61 10.25 11.60
CA ARG A 255 -4.01 10.66 11.46
C ARG A 255 -4.52 11.20 12.78
N VAL A 256 -5.17 12.35 12.71
CA VAL A 256 -5.84 12.98 13.86
C VAL A 256 -7.28 13.25 13.48
N ASP A 257 -8.20 12.84 14.35
CA ASP A 257 -9.60 13.26 14.29
C ASP A 257 -9.76 14.58 15.03
N LEU A 258 -10.11 15.64 14.30
CA LEU A 258 -10.25 16.99 14.84
C LEU A 258 -11.49 17.15 15.71
N GLU A 259 -12.57 16.39 15.44
CA GLU A 259 -13.82 16.49 16.20
C GLU A 259 -13.68 15.81 17.57
N ARG A 260 -13.13 14.60 17.58
CA ARG A 260 -12.86 13.86 18.83
C ARG A 260 -11.60 14.32 19.55
N ARG A 261 -10.77 15.14 18.88
CA ARG A 261 -9.42 15.52 19.31
C ARG A 261 -8.62 14.29 19.72
N ALA A 262 -8.48 13.33 18.82
CA ALA A 262 -7.87 12.04 19.11
C ALA A 262 -6.93 11.60 18.00
N PHE A 263 -5.90 10.83 18.35
CA PHE A 263 -5.17 10.05 17.36
C PHE A 263 -6.06 8.95 16.80
N LEU A 264 -5.92 8.64 15.51
CA LEU A 264 -6.68 7.55 14.90
C LEU A 264 -5.80 6.33 14.66
N ALA A 265 -6.19 5.22 15.27
CA ALA A 265 -5.48 3.95 15.14
C ALA A 265 -5.34 3.51 13.67
N GLY A 266 -4.21 2.88 13.36
CA GLY A 266 -3.96 2.24 12.07
C GLY A 266 -4.30 0.77 12.06
N SER A 267 -3.98 0.12 10.95
CA SER A 267 -3.96 -1.34 10.86
C SER A 267 -2.83 -1.98 11.69
N GLY A 268 -1.93 -1.18 12.29
CA GLY A 268 -0.93 -1.61 13.27
C GLY A 268 -1.26 -1.14 14.69
N ALA A 269 -0.36 -1.40 15.64
CA ALA A 269 -0.53 -1.10 17.07
C ALA A 269 -0.51 0.41 17.45
N GLY A 270 -0.85 1.30 16.51
CA GLY A 270 -0.87 2.75 16.75
C GLY A 270 -1.27 3.56 15.51
N PRO A 271 -1.30 4.91 15.63
CA PRO A 271 -1.82 5.81 14.61
C PRO A 271 -0.86 6.10 13.46
N ALA A 272 0.42 5.75 13.62
CA ALA A 272 1.51 6.02 12.69
C ALA A 272 1.48 5.09 11.46
N LEU A 273 1.68 5.66 10.28
CA LEU A 273 1.81 4.97 9.00
C LEU A 273 3.20 5.23 8.41
N LYS A 274 3.88 4.18 7.97
CA LYS A 274 5.16 4.30 7.26
C LYS A 274 4.91 4.74 5.82
N MET A 275 5.65 5.76 5.38
CA MET A 275 5.65 6.22 4.00
C MET A 275 6.68 5.44 3.17
N GLY A 276 6.28 4.94 2.00
CA GLY A 276 7.18 4.27 1.06
C GLY A 276 7.94 5.25 0.15
N GLY A 277 9.18 4.95 -0.21
CA GLY A 277 10.02 5.78 -1.10
C GLY A 277 9.81 5.56 -2.60
N ASN A 278 8.82 4.75 -3.00
CA ASN A 278 8.66 4.35 -4.40
C ASN A 278 8.43 5.53 -5.35
N MET A 279 7.61 6.49 -4.92
CA MET A 279 7.23 7.63 -5.76
C MET A 279 8.43 8.53 -6.08
N GLY A 280 9.37 8.69 -5.13
CA GLY A 280 10.62 9.41 -5.37
C GLY A 280 11.49 8.76 -6.44
N ARG A 281 11.60 7.41 -6.43
CA ARG A 281 12.33 6.68 -7.48
C ARG A 281 11.63 6.75 -8.84
N GLN A 282 10.30 6.69 -8.85
CA GLN A 282 9.52 6.79 -10.08
C GLN A 282 9.61 8.17 -10.72
N LYS A 283 9.68 9.23 -9.90
CA LYS A 283 9.88 10.60 -10.35
C LYS A 283 11.07 10.72 -11.30
N GLU A 284 12.24 10.28 -10.86
CA GLU A 284 13.47 10.40 -11.65
C GLU A 284 13.43 9.62 -12.98
N GLU A 285 12.81 8.43 -12.99
CA GLU A 285 12.73 7.59 -14.19
C GLU A 285 11.74 8.15 -15.21
N TRP A 286 10.60 8.67 -14.74
CA TRP A 286 9.57 9.27 -15.58
C TRP A 286 9.99 10.63 -16.12
N GLU A 287 10.59 11.50 -15.30
CA GLU A 287 11.13 12.80 -15.76
C GLU A 287 12.14 12.60 -16.89
N ARG A 288 13.01 11.58 -16.78
CA ARG A 288 13.95 11.19 -17.85
C ARG A 288 13.24 10.73 -19.12
N ALA A 289 12.19 9.90 -19.00
CA ALA A 289 11.44 9.42 -20.15
C ALA A 289 10.67 10.54 -20.86
N LEU A 290 10.00 11.40 -20.09
CA LEU A 290 9.24 12.56 -20.59
C LEU A 290 10.17 13.58 -21.27
N SER A 291 11.33 13.86 -20.68
CA SER A 291 12.33 14.76 -21.28
C SER A 291 12.83 14.26 -22.64
N ARG A 292 13.11 12.96 -22.76
CA ARG A 292 13.51 12.34 -24.04
C ARG A 292 12.39 12.39 -25.07
N LEU A 293 11.16 12.12 -24.65
CA LEU A 293 9.99 12.15 -25.53
C LEU A 293 9.72 13.55 -26.07
N ALA A 294 9.79 14.56 -25.20
CA ALA A 294 9.67 15.96 -25.58
C ALA A 294 10.73 16.32 -26.62
N GLY A 295 12.00 15.95 -26.39
CA GLY A 295 13.07 16.13 -27.38
C GLY A 295 13.20 17.58 -27.86
N GLY A 296 12.89 18.56 -26.99
CA GLY A 296 12.84 19.99 -27.30
C GLY A 296 11.60 20.47 -28.06
N ARG A 297 10.65 19.58 -28.40
CA ARG A 297 9.46 19.92 -29.20
C ARG A 297 8.35 20.62 -28.43
N TRP A 298 8.26 20.38 -27.11
CA TRP A 298 7.32 21.03 -26.21
C TRP A 298 7.87 20.98 -24.78
N GLU A 299 7.47 21.94 -23.95
CA GLU A 299 7.79 21.95 -22.54
C GLU A 299 6.79 21.09 -21.76
N ILE A 300 7.29 20.23 -20.88
CA ILE A 300 6.48 19.48 -19.92
C ILE A 300 6.79 20.04 -18.54
N ALA A 301 5.79 20.65 -17.91
CA ALA A 301 5.86 21.03 -16.50
C ALA A 301 5.05 20.01 -15.70
N ASP A 302 5.76 19.07 -15.07
CA ASP A 302 5.16 18.00 -14.29
C ASP A 302 5.21 18.25 -12.78
N ALA A 303 4.17 17.79 -12.10
CA ALA A 303 3.97 17.94 -10.67
C ALA A 303 3.63 16.58 -10.04
N TRP A 304 4.53 16.08 -9.20
CA TRP A 304 4.35 14.81 -8.52
C TRP A 304 3.56 14.97 -7.23
N ARG A 305 2.52 14.17 -7.04
CA ARG A 305 1.63 14.24 -5.87
C ARG A 305 1.31 12.86 -5.32
N VAL A 306 1.28 12.77 -4.00
CA VAL A 306 0.57 11.70 -3.30
C VAL A 306 -0.82 12.22 -2.96
N CYS A 307 -1.86 11.59 -3.51
CA CYS A 307 -3.25 11.96 -3.25
C CYS A 307 -3.81 11.13 -2.11
N ILE A 308 -4.03 11.74 -0.95
CA ILE A 308 -4.70 11.08 0.16
C ILE A 308 -6.20 11.16 -0.07
N ILE A 309 -6.83 10.00 -0.21
CA ILE A 309 -8.28 9.88 -0.37
C ILE A 309 -8.84 9.02 0.74
N SER A 310 -10.13 9.20 1.01
CA SER A 310 -10.89 8.19 1.74
C SER A 310 -12.07 7.72 0.89
N ALA A 311 -12.15 6.40 0.72
CA ALA A 311 -13.34 5.75 0.17
C ALA A 311 -14.44 5.55 1.25
N SER A 312 -14.22 6.02 2.48
CA SER A 312 -15.23 6.01 3.53
C SER A 312 -16.35 7.00 3.18
N GLY A 313 -17.58 6.68 3.54
CA GLY A 313 -18.74 7.56 3.32
C GLY A 313 -18.75 8.83 4.17
N GLY A 314 -17.69 9.10 4.95
CA GLY A 314 -17.59 10.22 5.89
C GLY A 314 -16.92 11.47 5.35
N GLY A 315 -16.74 11.54 4.03
CA GLY A 315 -16.12 12.67 3.33
C GLY A 315 -14.60 12.59 3.23
N GLN A 316 -14.00 13.59 2.58
CA GLN A 316 -12.56 13.59 2.30
C GLN A 316 -11.72 14.14 3.46
N PRO A 317 -10.58 13.49 3.79
CA PRO A 317 -9.69 13.98 4.81
C PRO A 317 -8.91 15.22 4.36
N LYS A 318 -8.47 15.99 5.35
CA LYS A 318 -7.55 17.11 5.16
C LYS A 318 -6.11 16.60 5.15
N VAL A 319 -5.26 17.26 4.37
CA VAL A 319 -3.81 17.03 4.39
C VAL A 319 -3.13 18.32 4.79
N ALA A 320 -2.32 18.28 5.86
CA ALA A 320 -1.61 19.46 6.34
C ALA A 320 -0.60 19.97 5.28
N PRO A 321 -0.38 21.29 5.16
CA PRO A 321 0.39 21.86 4.05
C PRO A 321 1.82 21.31 3.89
N GLY A 322 2.49 21.01 5.00
CA GLY A 322 3.89 20.52 5.05
C GLY A 322 4.05 18.99 4.97
N VAL A 323 3.00 18.25 4.63
CA VAL A 323 3.09 16.80 4.44
C VAL A 323 3.74 16.51 3.10
N GLU A 324 4.91 15.88 3.17
CA GLU A 324 5.70 15.46 2.03
C GLU A 324 6.11 14.00 2.18
N TRP A 325 5.91 13.24 1.12
CA TRP A 325 6.41 11.88 0.96
C TRP A 325 7.92 11.88 0.69
N PRO A 326 8.64 10.78 0.97
CA PRO A 326 10.04 10.65 0.58
C PRO A 326 10.26 10.97 -0.91
N GLY A 327 11.33 11.70 -1.21
CA GLY A 327 11.60 12.26 -2.54
C GLY A 327 11.04 13.68 -2.75
N GLY A 328 10.60 14.36 -1.68
CA GLY A 328 10.07 15.74 -1.76
C GLY A 328 8.71 15.83 -2.44
N ILE A 329 7.93 14.75 -2.42
CA ILE A 329 6.66 14.65 -3.13
C ILE A 329 5.55 15.17 -2.23
N LYS A 330 4.89 16.27 -2.63
CA LYS A 330 3.83 16.88 -1.82
C LYS A 330 2.61 15.96 -1.72
N ALA A 331 2.11 15.76 -0.50
CA ALA A 331 0.85 15.08 -0.28
C ALA A 331 -0.30 16.09 -0.36
N ARG A 332 -1.40 15.71 -1.00
CA ARG A 332 -2.56 16.57 -1.24
C ARG A 332 -3.86 15.79 -1.15
N SER A 333 -4.96 16.50 -0.87
CA SER A 333 -6.30 15.99 -1.12
C SER A 333 -6.70 16.21 -2.59
N PRO A 334 -7.71 15.50 -3.11
CA PRO A 334 -8.23 15.69 -4.47
C PRO A 334 -8.57 17.16 -4.78
N TYR A 335 -9.20 17.86 -3.84
CA TYR A 335 -9.53 19.27 -3.98
C TYR A 335 -8.31 20.17 -4.03
N GLN A 336 -7.28 19.88 -3.24
CA GLN A 336 -6.04 20.65 -3.32
C GLN A 336 -5.37 20.46 -4.69
N ILE A 337 -5.43 19.26 -5.27
CA ILE A 337 -4.92 19.00 -6.63
C ILE A 337 -5.75 19.78 -7.66
N CYS A 338 -7.09 19.75 -7.63
CA CYS A 338 -7.87 20.56 -8.58
C CYS A 338 -7.62 22.07 -8.44
N ARG A 339 -7.34 22.57 -7.23
CA ARG A 339 -6.90 23.97 -7.06
C ARG A 339 -5.52 24.24 -7.66
N GLU A 340 -4.60 23.29 -7.59
CA GLU A 340 -3.29 23.42 -8.24
C GLU A 340 -3.42 23.38 -9.77
N VAL A 341 -4.29 22.53 -10.31
CA VAL A 341 -4.62 22.49 -11.75
C VAL A 341 -5.22 23.83 -12.19
N ALA A 342 -6.21 24.34 -11.47
CA ALA A 342 -6.84 25.63 -11.79
C ALA A 342 -5.87 26.81 -11.75
N LYS A 343 -4.83 26.75 -10.89
CA LYS A 343 -3.77 27.78 -10.83
C LYS A 343 -2.85 27.79 -12.04
N ALA A 344 -2.80 26.71 -12.82
CA ALA A 344 -2.07 26.69 -14.09
C ALA A 344 -2.80 27.48 -15.21
N GLY A 345 -4.00 28.01 -14.92
CA GLY A 345 -4.85 28.70 -15.87
C GLY A 345 -5.80 27.76 -16.62
N PRO A 346 -6.58 28.28 -17.58
CA PRO A 346 -7.40 27.47 -18.47
C PRO A 346 -6.52 26.46 -19.21
N LEU A 347 -6.89 25.18 -19.13
CA LEU A 347 -6.20 24.11 -19.84
C LEU A 347 -7.06 23.56 -20.97
N SER A 348 -6.40 23.13 -22.03
CA SER A 348 -6.99 22.32 -23.10
C SER A 348 -6.68 20.84 -22.89
N PRO A 349 -7.66 19.93 -23.02
CA PRO A 349 -7.42 18.49 -22.93
C PRO A 349 -6.76 17.90 -24.20
N ASN A 350 -6.41 18.75 -25.19
CA ASN A 350 -5.81 18.33 -26.45
C ASN A 350 -4.30 18.06 -26.30
N ILE A 351 -3.99 16.91 -25.74
CA ILE A 351 -2.62 16.45 -25.53
C ILE A 351 -1.92 16.17 -26.88
N PRO A 352 -0.64 16.56 -27.05
CA PRO A 352 0.14 16.24 -28.25
C PRO A 352 0.07 14.75 -28.61
N PRO A 353 -0.14 14.37 -29.90
CA PRO A 353 -0.35 12.98 -30.29
C PRO A 353 0.76 12.02 -29.84
N ALA A 354 2.02 12.45 -29.91
CA ALA A 354 3.15 11.64 -29.46
C ALA A 354 3.14 11.40 -27.94
N LEU A 355 2.76 12.41 -27.14
CA LEU A 355 2.60 12.26 -25.70
C LEU A 355 1.39 11.39 -25.36
N HIS A 356 0.27 11.57 -26.06
CA HIS A 356 -0.88 10.71 -25.90
C HIS A 356 -0.53 9.24 -26.19
N ALA A 357 0.13 8.96 -27.31
CA ALA A 357 0.55 7.61 -27.68
C ALA A 357 1.50 7.00 -26.63
N PHE A 358 2.46 7.78 -26.12
CA PHE A 358 3.34 7.34 -25.05
C PHE A 358 2.57 6.99 -23.78
N LEU A 359 1.74 7.89 -23.25
CA LEU A 359 0.96 7.64 -22.04
C LEU A 359 0.01 6.45 -22.21
N SER A 360 -0.63 6.33 -23.38
CA SER A 360 -1.48 5.19 -23.71
C SER A 360 -0.69 3.87 -23.74
N SER A 361 0.53 3.89 -24.26
CA SER A 361 1.42 2.72 -24.24
C SER A 361 1.84 2.31 -22.82
N MET A 362 1.78 3.24 -21.87
CA MET A 362 2.15 3.01 -20.47
C MET A 362 0.97 2.53 -19.60
N LEU A 363 -0.25 2.49 -20.15
CA LEU A 363 -1.42 1.97 -19.43
C LEU A 363 -1.28 0.48 -19.17
N LYS A 364 -1.80 0.05 -18.03
CA LYS A 364 -1.97 -1.35 -17.70
C LYS A 364 -3.24 -1.89 -18.34
N SER A 365 -3.19 -3.17 -18.71
CA SER A 365 -4.32 -3.94 -19.24
C SER A 365 -4.95 -4.81 -18.16
#